data_AF-A0A525J1K1-F1
#
_entry.id   AF-A0A525J1K1-F1
#
_cell.length_a   1.000
_cell.length_b   1.000
_cell.length_c   1.000
_cell.angle_alpha   90.00
_cell.angle_beta   90.00
_cell.angle_gamma   90.00
#
_symmetry.space_group_name_H-M   'P 1'
#
loop_
_entity.id
_entity.type
_entity.pdbx_description
1 polymer ?
#
loop_
_entity_poly.entity_id
_entity_poly.type
_entity_poly.pdbx_seq_one_letter_code
_entity_poly.pdbx_strand_id
1 'polypeptide(L)'
;MIQLRPIALVLLMATTSPAFAETMSFESAAAMLGESCGKDIDANCFGVNFDAPRLKECLTRNQDTVSPQCRADYGRAFDAIQKRVAARAAFAKMCERDQKKYCADAQNVFVDVLACLLKGPRGMTLNCNKAISEAGYR
;
A
#
# COMPACT_ATOMS: atom_id res chain seq x y z
N MET A 1 12.18 -56.48 -32.62
CA MET A 1 12.00 -55.01 -32.58
C MET A 1 10.63 -54.71 -31.99
N ILE A 2 10.55 -54.41 -30.70
CA ILE A 2 9.34 -53.94 -30.03
C ILE A 2 9.74 -52.65 -29.32
N GLN A 3 9.30 -51.51 -29.85
CA GLN A 3 9.60 -50.19 -29.28
C GLN A 3 8.54 -49.84 -28.24
N LEU A 4 8.91 -49.88 -26.96
CA LEU A 4 8.12 -49.29 -25.87
C LEU A 4 8.36 -47.77 -25.88
N ARG A 5 7.33 -46.98 -26.18
CA ARG A 5 7.33 -45.53 -25.96
C ARG A 5 7.00 -45.24 -24.49
N PRO A 6 7.89 -44.62 -23.69
CA PRO A 6 7.52 -44.16 -22.37
C PRO A 6 6.73 -42.84 -22.50
N ILE A 7 5.47 -42.85 -22.10
CA ILE A 7 4.67 -41.62 -21.96
C ILE A 7 5.13 -40.97 -20.65
N ALA A 8 5.96 -39.93 -20.77
CA ALA A 8 6.34 -39.09 -19.64
C ALA A 8 5.18 -38.14 -19.30
N LEU A 9 4.47 -38.42 -18.22
CA LEU A 9 3.42 -37.56 -17.68
C LEU A 9 4.10 -36.38 -16.93
N VAL A 10 4.19 -35.22 -17.57
CA VAL A 10 4.72 -34.00 -16.94
C VAL A 10 3.62 -33.37 -16.09
N LEU A 11 3.72 -33.52 -14.77
CA LEU A 11 2.82 -32.89 -13.79
C LEU A 11 3.20 -31.40 -13.65
N LEU A 12 2.41 -30.51 -14.27
CA LEU A 12 2.57 -29.06 -14.13
C LEU A 12 2.11 -28.65 -12.71
N MET A 13 3.06 -28.48 -11.78
CA MET A 13 2.75 -27.87 -10.49
C MET A 13 2.49 -26.38 -10.70
N ALA A 14 1.23 -25.97 -10.69
CA ALA A 14 0.84 -24.57 -10.60
C ALA A 14 1.29 -24.03 -9.23
N THR A 15 2.42 -23.31 -9.21
CA THR A 15 2.85 -22.58 -8.02
C THR A 15 1.96 -21.35 -7.88
N THR A 16 0.91 -21.43 -7.08
CA THR A 16 0.17 -20.25 -6.65
C THR A 16 1.03 -19.47 -5.66
N SER A 17 1.84 -18.53 -6.15
CA SER A 17 2.52 -17.59 -5.27
C SER A 17 1.47 -16.81 -4.48
N PRO A 18 1.54 -16.75 -3.14
CA PRO A 18 0.73 -15.81 -2.39
C PRO A 18 1.24 -14.42 -2.79
N ALA A 19 0.46 -13.70 -3.59
CA ALA A 19 0.68 -12.28 -3.79
C ALA A 19 0.55 -11.63 -2.42
N PHE A 20 1.69 -11.28 -1.81
CA PHE A 20 1.66 -10.25 -0.77
C PHE A 20 0.99 -9.06 -1.45
N ALA A 21 -0.20 -8.69 -0.99
CA ALA A 21 -0.86 -7.49 -1.45
C ALA A 21 0.08 -6.33 -1.05
N GLU A 22 0.94 -5.91 -1.98
CA GLU A 22 1.82 -4.76 -1.78
C GLU A 22 0.92 -3.58 -1.47
N THR A 23 1.14 -2.96 -0.31
CA THR A 23 0.47 -1.71 0.03
C THR A 23 0.91 -0.66 -0.97
N MET A 24 -0.01 -0.25 -1.84
CA MET A 24 0.23 0.76 -2.86
C MET A 24 0.83 2.02 -2.24
N SER A 25 1.85 2.57 -2.91
CA SER A 25 2.56 3.72 -2.40
C SER A 25 1.73 5.01 -2.53
N PHE A 26 2.07 6.07 -1.79
CA PHE A 26 1.40 7.37 -1.99
C PHE A 26 1.62 7.91 -3.40
N GLU A 27 2.83 7.74 -3.93
CA GLU A 27 3.19 8.13 -5.29
C GLU A 27 2.38 7.34 -6.32
N SER A 28 2.31 6.01 -6.18
CA SER A 28 1.55 5.17 -7.10
C SER A 28 0.04 5.46 -7.06
N ALA A 29 -0.50 5.76 -5.88
CA ALA A 29 -1.90 6.16 -5.75
C ALA A 29 -2.16 7.55 -6.37
N ALA A 30 -1.26 8.50 -6.16
CA ALA A 30 -1.35 9.82 -6.78
C ALA A 30 -1.19 9.77 -8.30
N ALA A 31 -0.25 8.95 -8.79
CA ALA A 31 -0.07 8.68 -10.22
C ALA A 31 -1.33 8.07 -10.84
N MET A 32 -1.92 7.07 -10.19
CA MET A 32 -3.20 6.48 -10.62
C MET A 32 -4.31 7.54 -10.73
N LEU A 33 -4.43 8.45 -9.75
CA LEU A 33 -5.40 9.55 -9.84
C LEU A 33 -5.09 10.51 -11.00
N GLY A 34 -3.82 10.88 -11.19
CA GLY A 34 -3.43 11.77 -12.27
C GLY A 34 -3.69 11.18 -13.65
N GLU A 35 -3.27 9.93 -13.85
CA GLU A 35 -3.41 9.20 -15.12
C GLU A 35 -4.87 8.89 -15.44
N SER A 36 -5.63 8.37 -14.47
CA SER A 36 -7.00 7.91 -14.72
C SER A 36 -8.04 9.02 -14.59
N CYS A 37 -7.81 10.05 -13.79
CA CYS A 37 -8.80 11.07 -13.47
C CYS A 37 -8.40 12.50 -13.81
N GLY A 38 -7.18 12.79 -14.27
CA GLY A 38 -6.72 14.19 -14.44
C GLY A 38 -7.69 15.07 -15.24
N LYS A 39 -8.13 14.60 -16.41
CA LYS A 39 -9.10 15.32 -17.25
C LYS A 39 -10.49 15.44 -16.60
N ASP A 40 -10.91 14.40 -15.89
CA ASP A 40 -12.20 14.38 -15.19
C ASP A 40 -12.20 15.35 -14.01
N ILE A 41 -11.08 15.48 -13.31
CA ILE A 41 -10.89 16.44 -12.21
C ILE A 41 -10.96 17.87 -12.76
N ASP A 42 -10.26 18.15 -13.86
CA ASP A 42 -10.29 19.48 -14.49
C ASP A 42 -11.69 19.89 -14.94
N ALA A 43 -12.46 18.94 -15.50
CA ALA A 43 -13.80 19.21 -16.03
C ALA A 43 -14.91 19.25 -14.97
N ASN A 44 -14.83 18.40 -13.94
CA ASN A 44 -15.95 18.16 -13.01
C ASN A 44 -15.66 18.62 -11.58
N CYS A 45 -14.39 18.88 -11.23
CA CYS A 45 -13.94 19.22 -9.89
C CYS A 45 -13.14 20.52 -9.83
N PHE A 46 -13.35 21.42 -10.81
CA PHE A 46 -12.68 22.71 -10.84
C PHE A 46 -12.91 23.51 -9.53
N GLY A 47 -11.84 24.07 -8.97
CA GLY A 47 -11.88 24.85 -7.74
C GLY A 47 -12.02 24.03 -6.45
N VAL A 48 -12.12 22.70 -6.54
CA VAL A 48 -12.03 21.82 -5.36
C VAL A 48 -10.58 21.79 -4.88
N ASN A 49 -10.38 21.91 -3.57
CA ASN A 49 -9.06 21.74 -2.98
C ASN A 49 -8.61 20.29 -3.16
N PHE A 50 -7.36 20.08 -3.58
CA PHE A 50 -6.77 18.77 -3.86
C PHE A 50 -6.47 17.95 -2.59
N ASP A 51 -7.02 18.31 -1.44
CA ASP A 51 -7.01 17.42 -0.28
C ASP A 51 -7.84 16.15 -0.58
N ALA A 52 -7.33 15.01 -0.11
CA ALA A 52 -7.90 13.71 -0.47
C ALA A 52 -9.40 13.56 -0.15
N PRO A 53 -9.92 14.03 1.01
CA PRO A 53 -11.36 13.96 1.29
C PRO A 53 -12.22 14.74 0.29
N ARG A 54 -11.89 16.01 0.01
CA ARG A 54 -12.72 16.85 -0.87
C ARG A 54 -12.68 16.38 -2.31
N LEU A 55 -11.51 15.98 -2.80
CA LEU A 55 -11.39 15.45 -4.15
C LEU A 55 -12.14 14.12 -4.32
N LYS A 56 -12.04 13.21 -3.34
CA LYS A 56 -12.81 11.95 -3.33
C LYS A 56 -14.31 12.21 -3.35
N GLU A 57 -14.78 13.16 -2.54
CA GLU A 57 -16.19 13.54 -2.50
C GLU A 57 -16.63 14.08 -3.86
N CYS A 58 -15.85 14.98 -4.47
CA CYS A 58 -16.19 15.53 -5.77
C CYS A 58 -16.31 14.45 -6.85
N LEU A 59 -15.34 13.54 -6.94
CA LEU A 59 -15.36 12.44 -7.91
C LEU A 59 -16.53 11.47 -7.65
N THR A 60 -16.89 11.27 -6.38
CA THR A 60 -18.06 10.44 -6.01
C THR A 60 -19.37 11.11 -6.42
N ARG A 61 -19.52 12.41 -6.19
CA ARG A 61 -20.73 13.17 -6.60
C ARG A 61 -20.89 13.22 -8.12
N ASN A 62 -19.78 13.32 -8.83
CA ASN A 62 -19.75 13.33 -10.29
C ASN A 62 -19.54 11.95 -10.89
N GLN A 63 -19.70 10.86 -10.11
CA GLN A 63 -19.33 9.53 -10.57
C GLN A 63 -19.96 9.25 -11.93
N ASP A 64 -21.22 9.62 -12.16
CA ASP A 64 -21.97 9.39 -13.40
C ASP A 64 -21.49 10.18 -14.62
N THR A 65 -20.71 11.24 -14.42
CA THR A 65 -20.19 12.11 -15.48
C THR A 65 -18.71 11.84 -15.78
N VAL A 66 -17.94 11.36 -14.80
CA VAL A 66 -16.52 11.03 -15.03
C VAL A 66 -16.35 9.81 -15.94
N SER A 67 -15.18 9.74 -16.58
CA SER A 67 -14.81 8.63 -17.46
C SER A 67 -14.90 7.25 -16.75
N PRO A 68 -15.17 6.16 -17.49
CA PRO A 68 -15.21 4.81 -16.91
C PRO A 68 -13.91 4.41 -16.21
N GLN A 69 -12.76 4.84 -16.75
CA GLN A 69 -11.46 4.58 -16.16
C GLN A 69 -11.29 5.30 -14.82
N CYS A 70 -11.57 6.62 -14.77
CA CYS A 70 -11.51 7.36 -13.52
C CYS A 70 -12.41 6.71 -12.46
N ARG A 71 -13.66 6.36 -12.84
CA ARG A 71 -14.63 5.74 -11.94
C ARG A 71 -14.15 4.43 -11.33
N ALA A 72 -13.45 3.61 -12.11
CA ALA A 72 -12.88 2.35 -11.64
C ALA A 72 -11.70 2.56 -10.67
N ASP A 73 -10.97 3.68 -10.82
CA ASP A 73 -9.66 3.86 -10.20
C ASP A 73 -9.65 4.78 -8.99
N TYR A 74 -10.44 5.85 -8.96
CA TYR A 74 -10.35 6.84 -7.89
C TYR A 74 -10.58 6.23 -6.51
N GLY A 75 -11.54 5.31 -6.39
CA GLY A 75 -11.84 4.62 -5.13
C GLY A 75 -10.63 3.82 -4.62
N ARG A 76 -9.98 3.06 -5.52
CA ARG A 76 -8.80 2.26 -5.20
C ARG A 76 -7.63 3.13 -4.76
N ALA A 77 -7.39 4.24 -5.46
CA ALA A 77 -6.32 5.17 -5.13
C ALA A 77 -6.53 5.82 -3.75
N PHE A 78 -7.73 6.35 -3.48
CA PHE A 78 -8.01 6.94 -2.17
C PHE A 78 -7.98 5.92 -1.04
N ASP A 79 -8.45 4.70 -1.27
CA ASP A 79 -8.40 3.64 -0.26
C ASP A 79 -6.95 3.21 0.04
N ALA A 80 -6.08 3.18 -0.97
CA ALA A 80 -4.64 2.96 -0.78
C ALA A 80 -3.99 4.07 0.07
N ILE A 81 -4.29 5.34 -0.25
CA ILE A 81 -3.82 6.50 0.53
C ILE A 81 -4.26 6.35 1.99
N GLN A 82 -5.55 6.08 2.24
CA GLN A 82 -6.07 5.95 3.60
C GLN A 82 -5.46 4.78 4.37
N LYS A 83 -5.26 3.62 3.72
CA LYS A 83 -4.58 2.48 4.34
C LYS A 83 -3.17 2.83 4.80
N ARG A 84 -2.40 3.54 3.96
CA ARG A 84 -1.03 3.93 4.32
C ARG A 84 -1.00 5.02 5.39
N VAL A 85 -1.93 5.97 5.39
CA VAL A 85 -2.11 6.94 6.50
C VAL A 85 -2.41 6.22 7.81
N ALA A 86 -3.34 5.26 7.80
CA ALA A 86 -3.69 4.48 8.99
C ALA A 86 -2.50 3.65 9.48
N ALA A 87 -1.72 3.05 8.59
CA ALA A 87 -0.51 2.31 8.96
C ALA A 87 0.54 3.22 9.62
N ARG A 88 0.75 4.44 9.09
CA ARG A 88 1.63 5.44 9.71
C ARG A 88 1.15 5.87 11.11
N ALA A 89 -0.17 6.07 11.27
CA ALA A 89 -0.75 6.41 12.57
C ALA A 89 -0.63 5.26 13.59
N ALA A 90 -0.73 4.01 13.13
CA ALA A 90 -0.63 2.83 13.99
C ALA A 90 0.82 2.48 14.39
N PHE A 91 1.83 3.01 13.69
CA PHE A 91 3.24 2.64 13.86
C PHE A 91 3.71 2.66 15.32
N ALA A 92 3.52 3.77 16.03
CA ALA A 92 4.02 3.93 17.40
C ALA A 92 3.44 2.85 18.34
N LYS A 93 2.13 2.62 18.26
CA LYS A 93 1.44 1.61 19.07
C LYS A 93 1.88 0.19 18.72
N MET A 94 2.00 -0.11 17.42
CA MET A 94 2.35 -1.46 16.95
C MET A 94 3.80 -1.83 17.26
N CYS A 95 4.68 -0.82 17.38
CA CYS A 95 6.11 -1.00 17.63
C CYS A 95 6.53 -0.71 19.08
N GLU A 96 5.63 -0.31 19.97
CA GLU A 96 5.97 0.13 21.35
C GLU A 96 6.84 -0.89 22.11
N ARG A 97 6.45 -2.16 22.11
CA ARG A 97 7.22 -3.22 22.78
C ARG A 97 8.59 -3.42 22.13
N ASP A 98 8.65 -3.38 20.80
CA ASP A 98 9.90 -3.58 20.06
C ASP A 98 10.86 -2.40 20.28
N GLN A 99 10.34 -1.17 20.32
CA GLN A 99 11.08 0.03 20.71
C GLN A 99 11.65 -0.12 22.13
N LYS A 100 10.83 -0.47 23.13
CA LYS A 100 11.30 -0.63 24.52
C LYS A 100 12.37 -1.70 24.66
N LYS A 101 12.25 -2.79 23.90
CA LYS A 101 13.16 -3.94 23.99
C LYS A 101 14.49 -3.72 23.28
N TYR A 102 14.46 -3.08 22.10
CA TYR A 102 15.63 -3.04 21.21
C TYR A 102 16.17 -1.64 20.96
N CYS A 103 15.40 -0.60 21.26
CA CYS A 103 15.70 0.79 20.93
C CYS A 103 15.57 1.71 22.16
N ALA A 104 15.91 1.22 23.34
CA ALA A 104 15.79 1.96 24.60
C ALA A 104 16.61 3.27 24.61
N ASP A 105 17.72 3.30 23.87
CA ASP A 105 18.60 4.47 23.76
C ASP A 105 18.17 5.49 22.70
N ALA A 106 17.13 5.19 21.90
CA ALA A 106 16.58 6.16 20.96
C ALA A 106 15.93 7.32 21.72
N GLN A 107 16.09 8.57 21.26
CA GLN A 107 15.68 9.77 22.00
C GLN A 107 14.15 9.98 22.07
N ASN A 108 13.35 8.93 21.89
CA ASN A 108 11.88 8.94 21.80
C ASN A 108 11.31 9.91 20.74
N VAL A 109 12.15 10.41 19.84
CA VAL A 109 11.73 11.13 18.64
C VAL A 109 11.45 10.10 17.54
N PHE A 110 10.39 10.32 16.76
CA PHE A 110 9.95 9.41 15.70
C PHE A 110 11.08 8.95 14.78
N VAL A 111 11.95 9.87 14.35
CA VAL A 111 13.05 9.57 13.42
C VAL A 111 14.08 8.62 14.00
N ASP A 112 14.45 8.76 15.27
CA ASP A 112 15.45 7.92 15.92
C ASP A 112 14.91 6.52 16.20
N VAL A 113 13.66 6.45 16.67
CA VAL A 113 12.96 5.19 16.91
C VAL A 113 12.81 4.43 15.59
N LEU A 114 12.37 5.11 14.53
CA LEU A 114 12.24 4.51 13.21
C LEU A 114 13.58 4.02 12.69
N ALA A 115 14.63 4.85 12.75
CA ALA A 115 15.96 4.47 12.29
C ALA A 115 16.52 3.24 13.04
N CYS A 116 16.28 3.15 14.35
CA CYS A 116 16.66 1.97 15.13
C CYS A 116 15.88 0.73 14.70
N LEU A 117 14.56 0.81 14.58
CA LEU A 117 13.71 -0.31 14.18
C LEU A 117 14.00 -0.78 12.74
N LEU A 118 14.35 0.13 11.83
CA LEU A 118 14.74 -0.20 10.45
C LEU A 118 16.09 -0.89 10.34
N LYS A 119 17.01 -0.69 11.29
CA LYS A 119 18.24 -1.48 11.41
C LYS A 119 17.97 -2.95 11.77
N GLY A 120 16.72 -3.28 12.12
CA GLY A 120 16.20 -4.64 12.13
C GLY A 120 16.88 -5.58 13.12
N PRO A 121 16.87 -5.28 14.43
CA PRO A 121 17.29 -6.25 15.43
C PRO A 121 16.50 -7.55 15.24
N ARG A 122 17.20 -8.69 15.19
CA ARG A 122 16.55 -10.01 15.04
C ARG A 122 15.57 -10.23 16.20
N GLY A 123 14.35 -10.64 15.88
CA GLY A 123 13.31 -10.94 16.88
C GLY A 123 12.30 -9.81 17.13
N MET A 124 12.25 -8.79 16.27
CA MET A 124 11.11 -7.87 16.23
C MET A 124 9.82 -8.61 15.92
N THR A 125 8.71 -8.14 16.48
CA THR A 125 7.43 -8.80 16.28
C THR A 125 6.84 -8.62 14.90
N LEU A 126 5.94 -9.54 14.54
CA LEU A 126 5.20 -9.48 13.28
C LEU A 126 4.39 -8.18 13.14
N ASN A 127 3.75 -7.71 14.22
CA ASN A 127 2.95 -6.49 14.18
C ASN A 127 3.80 -5.26 13.85
N CYS A 128 4.97 -5.10 14.46
CA CYS A 128 5.85 -3.98 14.17
C CYS A 128 6.45 -4.07 12.76
N ASN A 129 6.93 -5.26 12.35
CA ASN A 129 7.43 -5.48 10.99
C ASN A 129 6.36 -5.17 9.92
N LYS A 130 5.12 -5.58 10.17
CA LYS A 130 3.97 -5.29 9.31
C LYS A 130 3.71 -3.80 9.26
N ALA A 131 3.64 -3.12 10.41
CA ALA A 131 3.41 -1.68 10.47
C ALA A 131 4.49 -0.87 9.71
N ILE A 132 5.76 -1.25 9.84
CA ILE A 132 6.88 -0.63 9.08
C ILE A 132 6.67 -0.78 7.57
N SER A 133 6.30 -1.99 7.12
CA SER A 133 6.10 -2.29 5.71
C SER A 133 4.88 -1.56 5.15
N GLU A 134 3.75 -1.60 5.84
CA GLU A 134 2.49 -1.00 5.39
C GLU A 134 2.49 0.53 5.45
N ALA A 135 3.22 1.12 6.41
CA ALA A 135 3.51 2.54 6.42
C ALA A 135 4.47 2.96 5.29
N GLY A 136 5.13 1.97 4.68
CA GLY A 136 6.16 2.07 3.67
C GLY A 136 7.34 2.90 4.16
N TYR A 137 7.89 2.49 5.30
CA TYR A 137 9.17 2.98 5.81
C TYR A 137 10.35 2.08 5.39
N ARG A 138 10.07 0.97 4.70
CA ARG A 138 11.04 0.05 4.09
C ARG A 138 10.64 -0.26 2.66
#